data_AF-A0AAV1QLY3-F1
#
_entry.id   AF-A0AAV1QLY3-F1
#
_cell.length_a   1.000
_cell.length_b   1.000
_cell.length_c   1.000
_cell.angle_alpha   90.00
_cell.angle_beta   90.00
_cell.angle_gamma   90.00
#
_symmetry.space_group_name_H-M   'P 1'
#
loop_
_entity.id
_entity.type
_entity.pdbx_description
1 polymer ?
#
loop_
_entity_poly.entity_id
_entity_poly.type
_entity_poly.pdbx_seq_one_letter_code
_entity_poly.pdbx_strand_id
1 'polypeptide(L)'
;MEEDAGDHRMVKHPEEFAADVEGPQPPQEVNRLGIVSVSNSLPDDITCVAADRMLVFAAAGRQISAFARNKEVVMRYHGHKQEVRLLLPLGDQLISADSGGDVIVWDVQGGDVYLQLHFDPATFDPSAMMHPSTYLNKVLLGSSQGALQLWNIKTSKLLFTFPGWSAGVTALQQSPAVDVVGVGTATGRIIIHNIRLDETMMTFTQEWGPISSLAFRT
;
A
#
# COMPACT_ATOMS: atom_id res chain seq x y z
N MET A 1 62.75 45.07 39.66
CA MET A 1 61.31 45.36 39.69
C MET A 1 60.71 44.37 38.71
N GLU A 2 60.32 43.16 39.16
CA GLU A 2 59.01 42.89 39.80
C GLU A 2 57.90 43.42 38.85
N GLU A 3 57.06 42.60 38.23
CA GLU A 3 56.20 41.59 38.83
C GLU A 3 55.77 40.50 37.83
N ASP A 4 55.27 39.43 38.45
CA ASP A 4 54.78 38.15 37.99
C ASP A 4 53.39 38.27 37.31
N ALA A 5 53.16 37.52 36.24
CA ALA A 5 51.82 37.37 35.64
C ALA A 5 51.67 36.00 34.96
N GLY A 6 51.38 35.00 35.80
CA GLY A 6 50.61 33.77 35.58
C GLY A 6 50.34 33.29 34.14
N ASP A 7 50.94 32.15 33.83
CA ASP A 7 50.60 31.24 32.72
C ASP A 7 49.19 30.64 32.92
N HIS A 8 48.18 31.20 32.23
CA HIS A 8 46.84 30.62 32.13
C HIS A 8 46.79 29.60 30.99
N ARG A 9 47.23 28.37 31.28
CA ARG A 9 46.89 27.20 30.45
C ARG A 9 45.39 26.91 30.53
N MET A 10 44.66 27.23 29.47
CA MET A 10 43.30 26.72 29.25
C MET A 10 43.35 25.20 29.11
N VAL A 11 42.92 24.49 30.14
CA VAL A 11 42.58 23.07 30.05
C VAL A 11 41.24 22.98 29.32
N LYS A 12 41.26 22.51 28.07
CA LYS A 12 40.03 22.15 27.34
C LYS A 12 39.40 20.95 28.05
N HIS A 13 38.27 21.16 28.69
CA HIS A 13 37.37 20.09 29.09
C HIS A 13 36.81 19.41 27.82
N PRO A 14 36.79 18.07 27.73
CA PRO A 14 36.10 17.41 26.63
C PRO A 14 34.59 17.58 26.82
N GLU A 15 33.91 18.05 25.77
CA GLU A 15 32.45 18.07 25.71
C GLU A 15 31.94 16.62 25.72
N GLU A 16 31.27 16.24 26.81
CA GLU A 16 30.49 15.00 26.88
C GLU A 16 29.34 15.09 25.87
N PHE A 17 29.45 14.31 24.79
CA PHE A 17 28.30 13.98 23.95
C PHE A 17 27.38 13.05 24.75
N ALA A 18 26.36 13.62 25.40
CA ALA A 18 25.24 12.84 25.92
C ALA A 18 24.43 12.31 24.73
N ALA A 19 24.62 11.03 24.40
CA ALA A 19 23.70 10.30 23.55
C ALA A 19 22.47 9.94 24.39
N ASP A 20 21.34 10.60 24.14
CA ASP A 20 20.05 10.13 24.63
C ASP A 20 19.75 8.79 23.95
N VAL A 21 20.09 7.71 24.64
CA VAL A 21 19.60 6.37 24.31
C VAL A 21 18.14 6.34 24.75
N GLU A 22 17.23 6.65 23.82
CA GLU A 22 15.82 6.35 24.03
C GLU A 22 15.71 4.84 24.32
N GLY A 23 15.37 4.52 25.57
CA GLY A 23 15.10 3.15 25.99
C GLY A 23 13.97 2.54 25.15
N PRO A 24 13.85 1.21 25.11
CA PRO A 24 12.79 0.54 24.37
C PRO A 24 11.43 1.07 24.82
N GLN A 25 10.70 1.66 23.88
CA GLN A 25 9.34 2.15 24.09
C GLN A 25 8.48 1.01 24.64
N PRO A 26 7.67 1.22 25.70
CA PRO A 26 6.82 0.18 26.24
C PRO A 26 5.82 -0.29 25.16
N PRO A 27 5.47 -1.59 25.13
CA PRO A 27 4.47 -2.10 24.20
C PRO A 27 3.17 -1.32 24.39
N GLN A 28 2.66 -0.75 23.30
CA GLN A 28 1.39 -0.02 23.32
C GLN A 28 0.30 -0.94 23.89
N GLU A 29 -0.33 -0.53 24.99
CA GLU A 29 -1.44 -1.27 25.59
C GLU A 29 -2.64 -1.26 24.64
N VAL A 30 -2.80 -2.33 23.86
CA VAL A 30 -3.93 -2.56 22.94
C VAL A 30 -5.29 -2.73 23.65
N ASN A 31 -5.33 -2.66 24.98
CA ASN A 31 -6.52 -2.88 25.81
C ASN A 31 -7.47 -1.66 25.92
N ARG A 32 -7.24 -0.58 25.14
CA ARG A 32 -8.11 0.60 25.09
C ARG A 32 -8.57 0.94 23.67
N LEU A 33 -8.99 -0.05 22.90
CA LEU A 33 -9.67 0.19 21.63
C LEU A 33 -11.14 0.54 21.89
N GLY A 34 -11.46 1.83 21.85
CA GLY A 34 -12.84 2.33 21.83
C GLY A 34 -13.24 2.76 20.42
N ILE A 35 -14.54 2.69 20.11
CA ILE A 35 -15.06 3.24 18.84
C ILE A 35 -14.86 4.76 18.86
N VAL A 36 -14.04 5.27 17.94
CA VAL A 36 -13.76 6.71 17.81
C VAL A 36 -14.85 7.40 16.97
N SER A 37 -15.36 6.71 15.95
CA SER A 37 -16.39 7.23 15.06
C SER A 37 -17.08 6.11 14.29
N VAL A 38 -18.34 6.33 13.95
CA VAL A 38 -19.09 5.52 12.99
C VAL A 38 -19.54 6.45 11.87
N SER A 39 -19.27 6.06 10.63
CA SER A 39 -19.73 6.80 9.45
C SER A 39 -21.21 6.53 9.17
N ASN A 40 -21.77 7.27 8.22
CA ASN A 40 -23.11 6.96 7.71
C ASN A 40 -23.15 5.56 7.09
N SER A 41 -24.34 4.94 7.11
CA SER A 41 -24.57 3.69 6.40
C SER A 41 -24.36 3.87 4.90
N LEU A 42 -23.70 2.90 4.29
CA LEU A 42 -23.65 2.74 2.85
C LEU A 42 -24.89 1.93 2.38
N PRO A 43 -25.27 2.04 1.09
CA PRO A 43 -26.48 1.40 0.58
C PRO A 43 -26.37 -0.13 0.46
N ASP A 44 -25.15 -0.64 0.36
CA ASP A 44 -24.82 -2.07 0.22
C ASP A 44 -23.69 -2.44 1.20
N ASP A 45 -23.41 -3.74 1.29
CA ASP A 45 -22.29 -4.28 2.07
C ASP A 45 -20.95 -3.73 1.58
N ILE A 46 -20.05 -3.46 2.54
CA ILE A 46 -18.71 -2.94 2.26
C ILE A 46 -17.85 -4.06 1.72
N THR A 47 -17.40 -3.92 0.47
CA THR A 47 -16.64 -4.94 -0.24
C THR A 47 -15.14 -4.78 -0.01
N CYS A 48 -14.67 -3.54 0.03
CA CYS A 48 -13.29 -3.20 0.37
C CYS A 48 -13.18 -1.78 0.92
N VAL A 49 -12.10 -1.55 1.67
CA VAL A 49 -11.78 -0.26 2.28
C VAL A 49 -10.30 0.03 2.07
N ALA A 50 -9.97 1.27 1.78
CA ALA A 50 -8.60 1.76 1.78
C ALA A 50 -8.57 3.17 2.38
N ALA A 51 -7.44 3.57 2.93
CA ALA A 51 -7.31 4.89 3.53
C ALA A 51 -5.96 5.51 3.17
N ASP A 52 -5.96 6.82 3.04
CA ASP A 52 -4.74 7.63 3.06
C ASP A 52 -4.73 8.52 4.30
N ARG A 53 -3.85 9.52 4.32
CA ARG A 53 -3.72 10.44 5.46
C ARG A 53 -4.98 11.29 5.71
N MET A 54 -5.78 11.55 4.69
CA MET A 54 -6.87 12.53 4.69
C MET A 54 -8.24 11.88 4.60
N LEU A 55 -8.36 10.78 3.84
CA LEU A 55 -9.62 10.18 3.45
C LEU A 55 -9.62 8.67 3.71
N VAL A 56 -10.81 8.17 4.09
CA VAL A 56 -11.15 6.75 4.04
C VAL A 56 -12.04 6.53 2.83
N PHE A 57 -11.66 5.60 1.97
CA PHE A 57 -12.44 5.17 0.82
C PHE A 57 -13.07 3.83 1.13
N ALA A 58 -14.38 3.72 0.94
CA ALA A 58 -15.10 2.46 1.07
C ALA A 58 -15.89 2.20 -0.22
N ALA A 59 -15.74 0.99 -0.74
CA ALA A 59 -16.58 0.49 -1.82
C ALA A 59 -17.77 -0.28 -1.24
N ALA A 60 -18.94 -0.04 -1.81
CA ALA A 60 -20.17 -0.79 -1.54
C ALA A 60 -20.82 -1.11 -2.89
N GLY A 61 -20.80 -2.39 -3.25
CA GLY A 61 -21.18 -2.84 -4.59
C GLY A 61 -20.33 -2.15 -5.68
N ARG A 62 -20.98 -1.33 -6.51
CA ARG A 62 -20.35 -0.64 -7.66
C ARG A 62 -19.95 0.81 -7.36
N GLN A 63 -20.29 1.31 -6.17
CA GLN A 63 -20.09 2.70 -5.78
C GLN A 63 -18.93 2.79 -4.80
N ILE A 64 -18.09 3.82 -4.97
CA ILE A 64 -17.02 4.14 -4.03
C ILE A 64 -17.37 5.46 -3.35
N SER A 65 -17.23 5.51 -2.03
CA SER A 65 -17.46 6.73 -1.24
C SER A 65 -16.18 7.12 -0.50
N ALA A 66 -15.81 8.40 -0.56
CA ALA A 66 -14.71 8.96 0.22
C ALA A 66 -15.26 9.68 1.44
N PHE A 67 -14.68 9.39 2.60
CA PHE A 67 -15.05 9.96 3.89
C PHE A 67 -13.92 10.84 4.41
N ALA A 68 -14.23 12.10 4.70
CA ALA A 68 -13.34 12.97 5.47
C ALA A 68 -13.65 12.87 6.96
N ARG A 69 -12.61 12.98 7.79
CA ARG A 69 -12.73 12.97 9.27
C ARG A 69 -13.52 11.77 9.80
N ASN A 70 -13.48 10.65 9.07
CA ASN A 70 -14.15 9.37 9.37
C ASN A 70 -15.67 9.46 9.56
N LYS A 71 -16.34 10.48 9.03
CA LYS A 71 -17.79 10.68 9.23
C LYS A 71 -18.53 11.20 8.00
N GLU A 72 -17.97 12.18 7.30
CA GLU A 72 -18.67 12.90 6.24
C GLU A 72 -18.28 12.36 4.88
N VAL A 73 -19.27 11.91 4.09
CA VAL A 73 -19.04 11.54 2.69
C VAL A 73 -18.79 12.83 1.91
N VAL A 74 -17.56 13.02 1.46
CA VAL A 74 -17.15 14.20 0.69
C VAL A 74 -17.24 13.97 -0.81
N MET A 75 -17.05 12.72 -1.27
CA MET A 75 -17.09 12.37 -2.69
C MET A 75 -17.71 10.99 -2.91
N ARG A 76 -18.34 10.80 -4.08
CA ARG A 76 -18.81 9.49 -4.56
C ARG A 76 -18.38 9.28 -6.00
N TYR A 77 -17.70 8.16 -6.26
CA TYR A 77 -17.24 7.78 -7.59
C TYR A 77 -18.19 6.76 -8.19
N HIS A 78 -18.65 7.04 -9.41
CA HIS A 78 -19.58 6.21 -10.17
C HIS A 78 -18.96 5.91 -11.54
N GLY A 79 -18.94 4.64 -11.93
CA GLY A 79 -18.44 4.24 -13.26
C GLY A 79 -18.22 2.73 -13.40
N HIS A 80 -17.94 2.04 -12.30
CA HIS A 80 -17.84 0.59 -12.30
C HIS A 80 -19.17 -0.08 -12.68
N LYS A 81 -19.05 -1.12 -13.51
CA LYS A 81 -20.19 -1.92 -13.98
C LYS A 81 -20.42 -3.12 -13.09
N GLN A 82 -19.39 -3.56 -12.38
CA GLN A 82 -19.42 -4.69 -11.47
C GLN A 82 -18.91 -4.30 -10.08
N GLU A 83 -18.97 -5.24 -9.15
CA GLU A 83 -18.58 -5.03 -7.75
C GLU A 83 -17.11 -4.65 -7.63
N VAL A 84 -16.82 -3.54 -6.96
CA VAL A 84 -15.45 -3.06 -6.71
C VAL A 84 -14.82 -3.92 -5.62
N ARG A 85 -13.68 -4.54 -5.91
CA ARG A 85 -12.99 -5.47 -5.00
C ARG A 85 -11.70 -4.90 -4.42
N LEU A 86 -11.07 -3.95 -5.12
CA LEU A 86 -9.76 -3.41 -4.74
C LEU A 86 -9.80 -1.89 -4.79
N LEU A 87 -9.14 -1.26 -3.81
CA LEU A 87 -8.92 0.18 -3.73
C LEU A 87 -7.46 0.45 -3.37
N LEU A 88 -6.85 1.42 -4.05
CA LEU A 88 -5.49 1.86 -3.81
C LEU A 88 -5.42 3.40 -3.94
N PRO A 89 -5.43 4.13 -2.81
CA PRO A 89 -5.12 5.54 -2.79
C PRO A 89 -3.66 5.77 -3.18
N LEU A 90 -3.42 6.70 -4.11
CA LEU A 90 -2.10 7.04 -4.62
C LEU A 90 -1.99 8.56 -4.83
N GLY A 91 -1.67 9.29 -3.76
CA GLY A 91 -1.51 10.74 -3.82
C GLY A 91 -2.84 11.45 -4.07
N ASP A 92 -2.95 12.13 -5.20
CA ASP A 92 -4.17 12.80 -5.68
C ASP A 92 -5.09 11.88 -6.48
N GLN A 93 -4.69 10.62 -6.66
CA GLN A 93 -5.44 9.63 -7.42
C GLN A 93 -5.97 8.53 -6.52
N LEU A 94 -7.12 7.97 -6.90
CA LEU A 94 -7.63 6.73 -6.37
C LEU A 94 -7.64 5.70 -7.49
N ILE A 95 -7.19 4.48 -7.22
CA ILE A 95 -7.26 3.38 -8.18
C ILE A 95 -8.20 2.34 -7.64
N SER A 96 -9.14 1.90 -8.46
CA SER A 96 -10.11 0.87 -8.10
C SER A 96 -10.15 -0.22 -9.16
N ALA A 97 -10.47 -1.44 -8.74
CA ALA A 97 -10.69 -2.57 -9.65
C ALA A 97 -11.97 -3.31 -9.29
N ASP A 98 -12.76 -3.69 -10.30
CA ASP A 98 -13.98 -4.48 -10.12
C ASP A 98 -13.83 -5.95 -10.53
N SER A 99 -14.87 -6.76 -10.26
CA SER A 99 -14.96 -8.17 -10.67
C SER A 99 -15.15 -8.39 -12.17
N GLY A 100 -15.41 -7.33 -12.94
CA GLY A 100 -15.48 -7.37 -14.40
C GLY A 100 -14.14 -7.16 -15.10
N GLY A 101 -13.07 -6.90 -14.35
CA GLY A 101 -11.75 -6.61 -14.89
C GLY A 101 -11.53 -5.14 -15.25
N ASP A 102 -12.47 -4.24 -14.94
CA ASP A 102 -12.24 -2.81 -15.11
C ASP A 102 -11.38 -2.29 -13.96
N VAL A 103 -10.27 -1.62 -14.32
CA VAL A 103 -9.42 -0.85 -13.40
C VAL A 103 -9.57 0.63 -13.75
N ILE A 104 -10.04 1.43 -12.81
CA ILE A 104 -10.30 2.86 -13.02
C ILE A 104 -9.40 3.68 -12.09
N VAL A 105 -8.76 4.70 -12.65
CA VAL A 105 -8.01 5.72 -11.93
C VAL A 105 -8.85 6.99 -11.91
N TRP A 106 -9.10 7.51 -10.71
CA TRP A 106 -9.92 8.68 -10.45
C TRP A 106 -9.05 9.83 -9.97
N ASP A 107 -9.41 11.06 -10.36
CA ASP A 107 -8.95 12.25 -9.65
C ASP A 107 -9.75 12.38 -8.34
N VAL A 108 -9.06 12.47 -7.21
CA VAL A 108 -9.70 12.47 -5.88
C VAL A 108 -10.47 13.77 -5.60
N GLN A 109 -10.04 14.90 -6.17
CA GLN A 109 -10.65 16.20 -5.89
C GLN A 109 -11.86 16.47 -6.79
N GLY A 110 -11.72 16.20 -8.09
CA GLY A 110 -12.76 16.39 -9.11
C GLY A 110 -13.74 15.23 -9.19
N GLY A 111 -13.32 14.01 -8.85
CA GLY A 111 -14.12 12.80 -9.03
C GLY A 111 -14.14 12.27 -10.46
N ASP A 112 -13.39 12.90 -11.37
CA ASP A 112 -13.33 12.54 -12.78
C ASP A 112 -12.51 11.27 -13.00
N VAL A 113 -12.88 10.51 -14.04
CA VAL A 113 -12.08 9.37 -14.50
C VAL A 113 -10.86 9.89 -15.24
N TYR A 114 -9.68 9.65 -14.70
CA TYR A 114 -8.40 9.95 -15.35
C TYR A 114 -8.01 8.88 -16.37
N LEU A 115 -8.15 7.60 -16.01
CA LEU A 115 -7.80 6.46 -16.84
C LEU A 115 -8.75 5.29 -16.56
N GLN A 116 -9.12 4.56 -17.60
CA GLN A 116 -9.78 3.27 -17.48
C GLN A 116 -9.01 2.21 -18.29
N LEU A 117 -8.66 1.12 -17.64
CA LEU A 117 -8.04 -0.05 -18.23
C LEU A 117 -9.02 -1.22 -18.12
N HIS A 118 -9.16 -1.99 -19.18
CA HIS A 118 -10.00 -3.18 -19.20
C HIS A 118 -9.13 -4.44 -19.34
N PHE A 119 -9.27 -5.37 -18.41
CA PHE A 119 -8.61 -6.66 -18.43
C PHE A 119 -9.65 -7.75 -18.68
N ASP A 120 -9.32 -8.74 -19.50
CA ASP A 120 -10.14 -9.94 -19.65
C ASP A 120 -9.91 -10.85 -18.41
N PRO A 121 -10.91 -11.04 -17.54
CA PRO A 121 -10.76 -11.84 -16.32
C PRO A 121 -10.38 -13.31 -16.58
N ALA A 122 -10.61 -13.82 -17.80
CA ALA A 122 -10.19 -15.17 -18.18
C ALA A 122 -8.66 -15.28 -18.33
N THR A 123 -7.98 -14.18 -18.65
CA THR A 123 -6.52 -14.14 -18.86
C THR A 123 -5.78 -13.44 -17.73
N PHE A 124 -6.33 -12.34 -17.23
CA PHE A 124 -5.77 -11.56 -16.15
C PHE A 124 -6.90 -10.90 -15.36
N ASP A 125 -7.33 -11.54 -14.28
CA ASP A 125 -8.28 -10.98 -13.31
C ASP A 125 -7.50 -10.27 -12.19
N PRO A 126 -7.53 -8.92 -12.09
CA PRO A 126 -6.85 -8.20 -11.02
C PRO A 126 -7.40 -8.60 -9.64
N SER A 127 -6.54 -9.12 -8.77
CA SER A 127 -6.87 -9.66 -7.46
C SER A 127 -6.08 -9.04 -6.32
N ALA A 128 -4.99 -8.33 -6.63
CA ALA A 128 -4.23 -7.53 -5.67
C ALA A 128 -3.62 -6.31 -6.38
N MET A 129 -3.44 -5.20 -5.66
CA MET A 129 -2.84 -3.98 -6.20
C MET A 129 -1.93 -3.33 -5.17
N MET A 130 -0.82 -2.77 -5.61
CA MET A 130 0.03 -1.90 -4.78
C MET A 130 0.87 -0.95 -5.63
N HIS A 131 1.35 0.13 -5.03
CA HIS A 131 2.34 1.01 -5.63
C HIS A 131 3.74 0.69 -5.07
N PRO A 132 4.69 0.22 -5.88
CA PRO A 132 6.04 -0.06 -5.40
C PRO A 132 6.76 1.24 -4.99
N SER A 133 7.53 1.19 -3.92
CA SER A 133 8.33 2.34 -3.48
C SER A 133 9.31 2.77 -4.56
N THR A 134 9.48 4.09 -4.74
CA THR A 134 10.33 4.72 -5.78
C THR A 134 9.82 4.61 -7.24
N TYR A 135 8.70 3.91 -7.47
CA TYR A 135 8.15 3.65 -8.80
C TYR A 135 7.05 4.66 -9.16
N LEU A 136 7.41 5.95 -9.23
CA LEU A 136 6.46 7.04 -9.46
C LEU A 136 5.50 6.77 -10.64
N ASN A 137 4.20 6.95 -10.39
CA ASN A 137 3.10 6.68 -11.34
C ASN A 137 3.06 5.23 -11.85
N LYS A 138 3.53 4.26 -11.06
CA LYS A 138 3.42 2.85 -11.43
C LYS A 138 2.66 2.04 -10.40
N VAL A 139 1.93 1.07 -10.90
CA VAL A 139 1.11 0.17 -10.09
C VAL A 139 1.48 -1.25 -10.46
N LEU A 140 1.69 -2.06 -9.44
CA LEU A 140 1.84 -3.50 -9.57
C LEU A 140 0.48 -4.14 -9.33
N LEU A 141 -0.04 -4.80 -10.35
CA LEU A 141 -1.27 -5.58 -10.29
C LEU A 141 -0.90 -7.06 -10.19
N GLY A 142 -1.52 -7.76 -9.26
CA GLY A 142 -1.48 -9.22 -9.18
C GLY A 142 -2.78 -9.81 -9.69
N SER A 143 -2.71 -11.00 -10.29
CA SER A 143 -3.86 -11.66 -10.89
C SER A 143 -4.25 -12.96 -10.19
N SER A 144 -5.53 -13.33 -10.27
CA SER A 144 -6.07 -14.62 -9.83
C SER A 144 -5.44 -15.82 -10.57
N GLN A 145 -4.80 -15.60 -11.72
CA GLN A 145 -4.06 -16.59 -12.49
C GLN A 145 -2.57 -16.69 -12.07
N GLY A 146 -2.10 -15.77 -11.22
CA GLY A 146 -0.80 -15.81 -10.57
C GLY A 146 0.31 -14.98 -11.20
N ALA A 147 0.03 -14.37 -12.36
CA ALA A 147 0.93 -13.40 -12.99
C ALA A 147 0.87 -12.05 -12.27
N LEU A 148 1.94 -11.24 -12.43
CA LEU A 148 1.92 -9.83 -12.05
C LEU A 148 2.10 -8.97 -13.30
N GLN A 149 1.55 -7.76 -13.27
CA GLN A 149 1.80 -6.75 -14.30
C GLN A 149 2.16 -5.41 -13.66
N LEU A 150 3.24 -4.80 -14.14
CA LEU A 150 3.65 -3.46 -13.76
C LEU A 150 3.18 -2.46 -14.82
N TRP A 151 2.33 -1.53 -14.41
CA TRP A 151 1.74 -0.52 -15.29
C TRP A 151 2.27 0.87 -14.96
N ASN A 152 2.47 1.69 -15.97
CA ASN A 152 2.59 3.14 -15.82
C ASN A 152 1.21 3.77 -16.07
N ILE A 153 0.60 4.31 -15.02
CA ILE A 153 -0.75 4.89 -15.09
C ILE A 153 -0.78 6.26 -15.76
N LYS A 154 0.33 7.01 -15.72
CA LYS A 154 0.42 8.31 -16.39
C LYS A 154 0.47 8.18 -17.91
N THR A 155 1.15 7.14 -18.41
CA THR A 155 1.28 6.90 -19.86
C THR A 155 0.32 5.82 -20.37
N SER A 156 -0.44 5.19 -19.48
CA SER A 156 -1.33 4.06 -19.80
C SER A 156 -0.61 2.90 -20.49
N LYS A 157 0.61 2.57 -20.03
CA LYS A 157 1.45 1.54 -20.65
C LYS A 157 1.74 0.41 -19.68
N LEU A 158 1.53 -0.82 -20.15
CA LEU A 158 2.13 -2.01 -19.55
C LEU A 158 3.64 -1.92 -19.71
N LEU A 159 4.37 -1.94 -18.59
CA LEU A 159 5.82 -1.88 -18.57
C LEU A 159 6.44 -3.27 -18.57
N PHE A 160 5.86 -4.20 -17.80
CA PHE A 160 6.40 -5.54 -17.64
C PHE A 160 5.32 -6.51 -17.17
N THR A 161 5.40 -7.76 -17.64
CA THR A 161 4.60 -8.88 -17.16
C THR A 161 5.51 -9.89 -16.51
N PHE A 162 5.27 -10.15 -15.23
CA PHE A 162 5.94 -11.21 -14.49
C PHE A 162 5.10 -12.48 -14.70
N PRO A 163 5.66 -13.57 -15.26
CA PRO A 163 4.94 -14.82 -15.47
C PRO A 163 4.40 -15.41 -14.15
N GLY A 164 5.00 -15.00 -13.02
CA GLY A 164 4.53 -15.31 -11.68
C GLY A 164 4.73 -16.78 -11.33
N TRP A 165 3.85 -17.31 -10.47
CA TRP A 165 4.07 -18.60 -9.80
C TRP A 165 2.94 -19.61 -9.98
N SER A 166 2.13 -19.41 -11.03
CA SER A 166 0.97 -20.27 -11.36
C SER A 166 0.03 -20.51 -10.18
N ALA A 167 -0.06 -19.54 -9.28
CA ALA A 167 -0.92 -19.56 -8.10
C ALA A 167 -1.50 -18.16 -7.92
N GLY A 168 -2.83 -18.06 -7.79
CA GLY A 168 -3.53 -16.78 -7.74
C GLY A 168 -2.96 -15.86 -6.66
N VAL A 169 -2.67 -14.63 -7.04
CA VAL A 169 -2.11 -13.63 -6.13
C VAL A 169 -3.23 -13.08 -5.28
N THR A 170 -3.08 -13.13 -3.96
CA THR A 170 -4.12 -12.71 -3.00
C THR A 170 -3.69 -11.50 -2.18
N ALA A 171 -2.39 -11.26 -2.08
CA ALA A 171 -1.84 -10.10 -1.39
C ALA A 171 -0.56 -9.62 -2.07
N LEU A 172 -0.36 -8.31 -2.13
CA LEU A 172 0.89 -7.68 -2.52
C LEU A 172 1.27 -6.66 -1.46
N GLN A 173 2.53 -6.64 -1.05
CA GLN A 173 3.00 -5.70 -0.04
C GLN A 173 4.43 -5.24 -0.30
N GLN A 174 4.69 -3.96 -0.09
CA GLN A 174 6.03 -3.39 -0.22
C GLN A 174 6.90 -3.85 0.94
N SER A 175 8.11 -4.35 0.64
CA SER A 175 9.11 -4.56 1.68
C SER A 175 9.90 -3.26 1.95
N PRO A 176 10.62 -3.14 3.08
CA PRO A 176 11.50 -1.99 3.33
C PRO A 176 12.67 -1.90 2.34
N ALA A 177 13.01 -3.01 1.68
CA ALA A 177 14.04 -3.03 0.65
C ALA A 177 13.48 -2.51 -0.69
N VAL A 178 14.29 -1.67 -1.34
CA VAL A 178 13.99 -1.11 -2.67
C VAL A 178 13.83 -2.24 -3.68
N ASP A 179 12.87 -2.10 -4.59
CA ASP A 179 12.53 -3.08 -5.63
C ASP A 179 12.03 -4.45 -5.10
N VAL A 180 11.88 -4.64 -3.78
CA VAL A 180 11.47 -5.94 -3.23
C VAL A 180 10.04 -5.88 -2.70
N VAL A 181 9.22 -6.82 -3.15
CA VAL A 181 7.81 -6.97 -2.75
C VAL A 181 7.56 -8.36 -2.18
N GLY A 182 6.64 -8.43 -1.22
CA GLY A 182 6.03 -9.67 -0.77
C GLY A 182 4.79 -9.98 -1.59
N VAL A 183 4.66 -11.22 -2.03
CA VAL A 183 3.50 -11.73 -2.77
C VAL A 183 2.91 -12.90 -1.99
N GLY A 184 1.63 -12.77 -1.63
CA GLY A 184 0.85 -13.85 -1.04
C GLY A 184 0.03 -14.55 -2.11
N THR A 185 -0.05 -15.88 -2.04
CA THR A 185 -0.81 -16.68 -3.00
C THR A 185 -1.98 -17.42 -2.36
N ALA A 186 -2.93 -17.83 -3.20
CA ALA A 186 -4.05 -18.70 -2.85
C ALA A 186 -3.61 -20.10 -2.38
N THR A 187 -2.37 -20.50 -2.68
CA THR A 187 -1.79 -21.79 -2.29
C THR A 187 -1.05 -21.73 -0.95
N GLY A 188 -1.10 -20.60 -0.23
CA GLY A 188 -0.38 -20.43 1.04
C GLY A 188 1.11 -20.17 0.89
N ARG A 189 1.59 -19.84 -0.33
CA ARG A 189 2.97 -19.41 -0.55
C ARG A 189 3.12 -17.92 -0.30
N ILE A 190 4.21 -17.55 0.33
CA ILE A 190 4.67 -16.17 0.48
C ILE A 190 5.98 -16.05 -0.28
N ILE A 191 6.05 -15.12 -1.20
CA ILE A 191 7.16 -15.00 -2.13
C ILE A 191 7.77 -13.61 -1.98
N ILE A 192 9.06 -13.56 -1.69
CA ILE A 192 9.82 -12.31 -1.63
C ILE A 192 10.52 -12.17 -2.97
N HIS A 193 10.14 -11.16 -3.72
CA HIS A 193 10.51 -11.03 -5.13
C HIS A 193 11.07 -9.64 -5.43
N ASN A 194 12.18 -9.61 -6.16
CA ASN A 194 12.78 -8.39 -6.67
C ASN A 194 12.17 -8.05 -8.03
N ILE A 195 11.33 -7.02 -8.10
CA ILE A 195 10.58 -6.62 -9.30
C ILE A 195 11.44 -5.91 -10.36
N ARG A 196 12.66 -5.48 -10.03
CA ARG A 196 13.58 -4.90 -11.01
C ARG A 196 14.31 -5.98 -11.79
N LEU A 197 14.75 -7.01 -11.08
CA LEU A 197 15.52 -8.13 -11.64
C LEU A 197 14.64 -9.29 -12.12
N ASP A 198 13.36 -9.31 -11.72
CA ASP A 198 12.46 -10.45 -11.90
C ASP A 198 13.04 -11.72 -11.24
N GLU A 199 13.53 -11.56 -10.00
CA GLU A 199 14.17 -12.64 -9.24
C GLU A 199 13.43 -12.94 -7.95
N THR A 200 13.07 -14.21 -7.77
CA THR A 200 12.53 -14.69 -6.48
C THR A 200 13.68 -14.86 -5.50
N MET A 201 13.70 -14.02 -4.46
CA MET A 201 14.74 -14.03 -3.43
C MET A 201 14.50 -15.13 -2.41
N MET A 202 13.24 -15.28 -1.96
CA MET A 202 12.85 -16.25 -0.94
C MET A 202 11.41 -16.72 -1.16
N THR A 203 11.11 -17.93 -0.73
CA THR A 203 9.75 -18.47 -0.70
C THR A 203 9.50 -19.17 0.64
N PHE A 204 8.37 -18.84 1.26
CA PHE A 204 7.83 -19.51 2.43
C PHE A 204 6.52 -20.19 2.05
N THR A 205 6.16 -21.27 2.73
CA THR A 205 4.89 -21.98 2.51
C THR A 205 4.24 -22.28 3.86
N GLN A 206 2.94 -22.00 3.96
CA GLN A 206 2.10 -22.45 5.06
C GLN A 206 1.04 -23.44 4.55
N GLU A 207 0.57 -24.32 5.43
CA GLU A 207 -0.41 -25.36 5.11
C GLU A 207 -1.86 -24.94 5.41
N TRP A 208 -2.07 -23.74 5.95
CA TRP A 208 -3.38 -23.31 6.48
C TRP A 208 -4.26 -22.57 5.45
N GLY A 209 -3.89 -22.66 4.17
CA GLY A 209 -4.65 -22.11 3.06
C GLY A 209 -4.14 -20.75 2.54
N PRO A 210 -4.99 -20.01 1.80
CA PRO A 210 -4.63 -18.76 1.12
C PRO A 210 -4.01 -17.72 2.05
N ILE A 211 -3.02 -16.98 1.54
CA ILE A 211 -2.51 -15.80 2.23
C ILE A 211 -3.55 -14.69 2.13
N SER A 212 -4.14 -14.28 3.24
CA SER A 212 -5.16 -13.22 3.27
C SER A 212 -4.58 -11.82 3.33
N SER A 213 -3.40 -11.65 3.93
CA SER A 213 -2.74 -10.35 4.08
C SER A 213 -1.25 -10.51 4.33
N LEU A 214 -0.48 -9.48 4.01
CA LEU A 214 0.95 -9.38 4.28
C LEU A 214 1.28 -8.00 4.84
N ALA A 215 2.19 -7.97 5.79
CA ALA A 215 2.76 -6.73 6.33
C ALA A 215 4.25 -6.92 6.56
N PHE A 216 5.04 -5.91 6.23
CA PHE A 216 6.43 -5.83 6.65
C PHE A 216 6.53 -4.91 7.86
N ARG A 217 7.35 -5.30 8.83
CA ARG A 217 7.74 -4.39 9.89
C ARG A 217 8.68 -3.34 9.29
N THR A 218 8.39 -2.08 9.60
CA THR A 218 9.27 -0.93 9.31
C THR A 218 9.87 -0.42 10.59
#